data_AF-A0A6M5YTV2-F1
#
_entry.id   AF-A0A6M5YTV2-F1
#
_cell.length_a   1.000
_cell.length_b   1.000
_cell.length_c   1.000
_cell.angle_alpha   90.00
_cell.angle_beta   90.00
_cell.angle_gamma   90.00
#
_symmetry.space_group_name_H-M   'P 1'
#
loop_
_entity.id
_entity.type
_entity.pdbx_description
1 polymer ?
#
loop_
_entity_poly.entity_id
_entity_poly.type
_entity_poly.pdbx_seq_one_letter_code
_entity_poly.pdbx_strand_id
1 'polypeptide(L)' 'MSITITDPALLAQLRQAGHTVELKDPEGNVLGTFAVEGLGKLPPGVKSPFTREEMEERRRTQRSGRPLKDILHGLEAQG' A
#
# COMPACT_ATOMS: atom_id res chain seq x y z
N MET A 1 2.92 -19.37 2.30
CA MET A 1 1.47 -19.56 2.07
C MET A 1 0.89 -18.24 1.60
N SER A 2 0.19 -18.23 0.48
CA SER A 2 -0.50 -17.06 -0.07
C SER A 2 -1.98 -17.42 -0.28
N ILE A 3 -2.88 -16.56 0.19
CA ILE A 3 -4.32 -16.70 -0.04
C ILE A 3 -4.68 -15.81 -1.22
N THR A 4 -5.22 -16.40 -2.28
CA THR A 4 -5.63 -15.69 -3.50
C THR A 4 -7.15 -15.65 -3.58
N ILE A 5 -7.73 -14.45 -3.58
CA ILE A 5 -9.17 -14.24 -3.77
C ILE A 5 -9.41 -13.90 -5.24
N THR A 6 -10.15 -14.76 -5.95
CA THR A 6 -10.44 -14.60 -7.39
C THR A 6 -11.88 -14.16 -7.68
N ASP A 7 -12.75 -14.15 -6.66
CA ASP A 7 -14.15 -13.77 -6.82
C ASP A 7 -14.31 -12.24 -6.97
N PRO A 8 -14.88 -11.75 -8.10
CA PRO A 8 -14.97 -10.32 -8.38
C PRO A 8 -15.97 -9.60 -7.47
N ALA A 9 -17.03 -10.26 -7.02
CA ALA A 9 -18.03 -9.66 -6.14
C ALA A 9 -17.49 -9.49 -4.71
N LEU A 10 -16.71 -10.46 -4.24
CA LEU A 10 -16.01 -10.42 -2.96
C LEU A 10 -14.93 -9.32 -2.99
N LEU A 11 -14.16 -9.22 -4.07
CA LEU A 11 -13.19 -8.13 -4.24
C LEU A 11 -13.86 -6.75 -4.23
N ALA A 12 -15.05 -6.60 -4.83
CA ALA A 12 -15.80 -5.35 -4.80
C ALA A 12 -16.31 -5.01 -3.39
N GLN A 13 -16.75 -6.00 -2.62
CA GLN A 13 -17.17 -5.82 -1.23
C GLN A 13 -15.99 -5.45 -0.32
N LEU A 14 -14.84 -6.12 -0.49
CA LEU A 14 -13.61 -5.79 0.24
C LEU A 14 -13.16 -4.35 -0.02
N ARG A 15 -13.29 -3.85 -1.25
CA ARG A 15 -12.99 -2.44 -1.60
C ARG A 15 -13.92 -1.43 -0.94
N GLN A 16 -15.15 -1.83 -0.61
CA GLN A 16 -16.14 -0.98 0.05
C GLN A 16 -16.07 -1.06 1.58
N ALA A 17 -15.39 -2.07 2.14
CA ALA A 17 -15.19 -2.19 3.57
C ALA A 17 -14.24 -1.08 4.04
N GLY A 18 -14.78 -0.10 4.77
CA GLY A 18 -14.11 1.19 4.99
C GLY A 18 -12.84 1.15 5.84
N HIS A 19 -12.62 0.11 6.64
CA HIS A 19 -11.56 0.15 7.67
C HIS A 19 -10.80 -1.17 7.83
N THR A 20 -11.49 -2.25 8.19
CA THR A 20 -10.83 -3.50 8.57
C THR A 20 -11.73 -4.68 8.26
N VAL A 21 -11.18 -5.72 7.63
CA VAL A 21 -11.87 -6.95 7.29
C VAL A 21 -11.21 -8.12 8.02
N GLU A 22 -12.02 -8.92 8.70
CA GLU A 22 -11.59 -10.19 9.29
C GLU A 22 -11.86 -11.34 8.31
N LEU A 23 -10.85 -12.16 8.03
CA LEU A 23 -11.01 -13.44 7.37
C LEU A 23 -11.29 -14.49 8.43
N LYS A 24 -12.43 -15.16 8.35
CA LYS A 24 -12.83 -16.23 9.27
C LYS A 24 -12.98 -17.56 8.53
N ASP A 25 -12.62 -18.63 9.21
CA ASP A 25 -12.95 -20.00 8.80
C ASP A 25 -14.46 -20.27 8.98
N PRO A 26 -15.08 -21.26 8.30
CA PRO A 26 -16.44 -21.73 8.56
C PRO A 26 -16.80 -21.97 10.03
N GLU A 27 -15.86 -22.34 10.90
CA GLU A 27 -16.09 -22.49 12.35
C GLU A 27 -16.15 -21.14 13.09
N GLY A 28 -15.93 -20.02 12.40
CA GLY A 28 -15.93 -18.66 12.95
C GLY A 28 -14.58 -18.19 13.49
N ASN A 29 -13.54 -19.01 13.38
CA ASN A 29 -12.19 -18.69 13.84
C ASN A 29 -11.53 -17.63 12.94
N VAL A 30 -10.96 -16.57 13.52
CA VAL A 30 -10.26 -15.53 12.76
C VAL A 30 -8.92 -16.06 12.25
N LEU A 31 -8.80 -16.18 10.93
CA LEU A 31 -7.59 -16.58 10.22
C LEU A 31 -6.66 -15.39 9.95
N GLY A 32 -7.21 -14.17 9.88
CA GLY A 32 -6.41 -12.96 9.65
C GLY A 32 -7.24 -11.70 9.57
N THR A 33 -6.56 -10.56 9.64
CA THR A 33 -7.20 -9.24 9.61
C THR A 33 -6.49 -8.35 8.59
N PHE A 34 -7.26 -7.70 7.71
CA PHE A 34 -6.74 -6.86 6.64
C PHE A 34 -7.32 -5.45 6.75
N ALA A 35 -6.46 -4.42 6.75
CA ALA A 35 -6.90 -3.05 6.63
C ALA A 35 -7.05 -2.67 5.15
N VAL A 36 -8.18 -2.08 4.80
CA VAL A 36 -8.43 -1.54 3.44
C VAL A 36 -7.84 -0.13 3.30
N GLU A 37 -7.52 0.51 4.43
CA GLU A 37 -6.93 1.85 4.48
C GLU A 37 -5.48 1.87 3.94
N GLY A 38 -5.39 2.16 2.64
CA GLY A 38 -4.49 3.17 2.11
C GLY A 38 -3.06 2.72 1.83
N LEU A 39 -2.82 2.28 0.60
CA LEU A 39 -1.55 2.52 -0.10
C LEU A 39 -1.24 4.04 -0.09
N GLY A 40 -0.58 4.52 0.97
CA GLY A 40 0.00 5.87 1.05
C GLY A 40 -0.97 7.05 1.20
N LYS A 41 -2.22 6.85 1.65
CA LYS A 41 -3.10 7.97 2.01
C LYS A 41 -3.02 8.29 3.51
N LEU A 42 -3.01 9.59 3.82
CA LEU A 42 -3.12 10.07 5.19
C LEU A 42 -4.56 9.87 5.71
N PRO A 43 -4.74 9.61 7.02
CA PRO A 43 -6.06 9.53 7.63
C PRO A 43 -6.88 10.81 7.43
N PRO A 44 -8.21 10.74 7.43
CA PRO A 44 -9.06 11.92 7.36
C PRO A 44 -8.74 12.90 8.50
N GLY A 45 -8.57 14.17 8.17
CA GLY A 45 -8.20 15.23 9.12
C GLY A 45 -6.68 15.40 9.33
N VAL A 46 -5.85 14.46 8.87
CA VAL A 46 -4.39 14.59 8.92
C VAL A 46 -3.90 15.32 7.66
N LYS A 47 -3.38 16.53 7.85
CA LYS A 47 -2.69 17.28 6.79
C LYS A 47 -1.19 17.05 6.89
N SER A 48 -0.52 16.93 5.75
CA SER A 48 0.94 16.93 5.74
C SER A 48 1.45 18.26 6.34
N PRO A 49 2.44 18.23 7.23
CA PRO A 49 3.07 19.45 7.74
C PRO A 49 3.90 20.18 6.68
N PHE A 50 4.14 19.54 5.54
CA PHE A 50 4.89 20.09 4.41
C PHE A 50 3.93 20.45 3.26
N THR A 51 4.24 21.53 2.55
CA THR A 51 3.59 21.82 1.27
C THR A 51 4.05 20.82 0.22
N ARG A 52 3.34 20.75 -0.91
CA ARG A 52 3.72 19.88 -2.02
C ARG A 52 5.12 20.22 -2.56
N GLU A 53 5.42 21.52 -2.63
CA GLU A 53 6.71 22.04 -3.10
C GLU A 53 7.85 21.66 -2.15
N GLU A 54 7.65 21.85 -0.83
CA GLU A 54 8.58 21.39 0.21
C GLU A 54 8.80 19.87 0.14
N MET A 55 7.75 19.07 -0.06
CA MET A 55 7.87 17.62 -0.23
C MET A 55 8.66 17.23 -1.49
N GLU A 56 8.53 17.98 -2.59
CA GLU A 56 9.30 17.78 -3.81
C GLU A 56 10.77 18.17 -3.63
N GLU A 57 11.04 19.27 -2.93
CA GLU A 57 12.40 19.72 -2.65
C GLU A 57 13.12 18.79 -1.67
N ARG A 58 12.42 18.31 -0.64
CA ARG A 58 12.87 17.27 0.30
C ARG A 58 13.15 15.95 -0.40
N ARG A 59 12.32 15.55 -1.39
CA ARG A 59 12.57 14.38 -2.24
C ARG A 59 13.78 14.56 -3.15
N ARG A 60 14.07 15.79 -3.57
CA ARG A 60 15.24 16.12 -4.41
C ARG A 60 16.53 16.13 -3.60
N THR A 61 16.51 16.70 -2.40
CA THR A 61 17.69 16.97 -1.57
C THR A 61 18.09 15.81 -0.64
N GLN A 62 17.14 15.02 -0.15
CA GLN A 62 17.41 13.93 0.81
C GLN A 62 17.58 12.55 0.15
N ARG A 63 17.87 12.47 -1.15
CA ARG A 63 18.21 11.20 -1.79
C ARG A 63 19.62 10.76 -1.36
N SER A 64 19.73 10.07 -0.24
CA SER A 64 20.91 9.25 0.08
C SER A 64 20.98 7.96 -0.76
N GLY A 65 19.95 7.67 -1.56
CA GLY A 65 19.86 6.49 -2.42
C GLY A 65 19.66 6.82 -3.90
N ARG A 66 20.05 5.88 -4.77
CA ARG A 66 19.77 5.95 -6.21
C ARG A 66 18.27 5.77 -6.45
N PRO A 67 17.68 6.44 -7.47
CA PRO A 67 16.28 6.25 -7.81
C PRO A 67 16.00 4.78 -8.15
N LEU A 68 14.87 4.24 -7.70
CA LEU A 68 14.52 2.84 -7.94
C LEU A 68 14.54 2.47 -9.44
N LYS A 69 14.08 3.37 -10.31
CA LYS A 69 14.15 3.21 -11.77
C LYS A 69 15.58 2.98 -12.29
N ASP A 70 16.56 3.67 -11.71
CA ASP A 70 17.97 3.57 -12.12
C ASP A 70 18.62 2.30 -11.57
N ILE A 71 18.16 1.82 -10.42
CA ILE A 71 18.56 0.53 -9.85
C ILE A 71 18.01 -0.61 -10.73
N LEU A 72 16.73 -0.54 -11.10
CA LEU A 72 16.07 -1.54 -11.95
C LEU A 72 16.74 -1.63 -13.32
N HIS A 73 16.96 -0.50 -13.99
CA HIS A 73 17.67 -0.48 -15.28
C HIS A 73 19.09 -1.05 -15.17
N GLY A 74 19.78 -0.81 -14.05
CA GLY A 74 21.10 -1.39 -13.79
C GLY A 74 21.07 -2.90 -13.58
N LEU A 75 20.02 -3.44 -12.96
CA LEU A 75 19.84 -4.89 -12.78
C LEU A 75 19.47 -5.58 -14.09
N GLU A 76 18.63 -4.94 -14.92
CA GLU A 76 18.26 -5.44 -16.25
C GLU A 76 19.46 -5.47 -17.21
N ALA A 77 20.43 -4.56 -17.06
CA ALA A 77 21.66 -4.55 -17.84
C ALA A 77 22.73 -5.55 -17.34
N GLN A 78 22.52 -6.19 -16.19
CA GLN A 78 23.45 -7.16 -15.58
C GLN A 78 22.97 -8.62 -15.72
N GLY A 79 21.75 -8.84 -16.22
CA GLY A 79 21.22 -10.16 -16.59
C GLY A 79 21.34 -10.43 -18.08
#